data_AF-A0A820ZB06-F1
#
_entry.id   AF-A0A820ZB06-F1
#
_cell.length_a   1.000
_cell.length_b   1.000
_cell.length_c   1.000
_cell.angle_alpha   90.00
_cell.angle_beta   90.00
_cell.angle_gamma   90.00
#
_symmetry.space_group_name_H-M   'P 1'
#
loop_
_entity.id
_entity.type
_entity.pdbx_description
1 polymer ?
#
loop_
_entity_poly.entity_id
_entity_poly.type
_entity_poly.pdbx_seq_one_letter_code
_entity_poly.pdbx_strand_id
1 'polypeptide(L)'
;MTTLPWIKYDNGPLSGSGNLTDLPANCFPVRNLLRSSSSNQQWVVALRDTEQRRFAAILTTLSTPTPFETEIAQRETKKKQRWSGKEKIVEHLLDGFFIMHHCAIEDPSNVVILNVNGLDLQEIKEEDFLLFDNVLRIDANENQLPFHGFKTFPQLTQLDLSFNQIKNIKLNV
;
A
#
# COMPACT_ATOMS: atom_id res chain seq x y z
N MET A 1 -31.08 31.20 17.68
CA MET A 1 -31.06 30.23 18.79
C MET A 1 -32.25 29.32 18.63
N THR A 2 -32.05 28.16 18.00
CA THR A 2 -33.15 27.28 17.55
C THR A 2 -33.11 26.03 18.42
N THR A 3 -34.14 25.88 19.26
CA THR A 3 -34.30 24.82 20.26
C THR A 3 -34.73 23.50 19.61
N LEU A 4 -33.99 22.43 19.88
CA LEU A 4 -34.32 21.06 19.45
C LEU A 4 -35.55 20.54 20.19
N PRO A 5 -36.50 19.85 19.52
CA PRO A 5 -37.62 19.22 20.19
C PRO A 5 -37.19 17.92 20.89
N TRP A 6 -37.53 17.83 22.16
CA TRP A 6 -37.34 16.69 23.06
C TRP A 6 -38.23 15.51 22.62
N ILE A 7 -37.67 14.30 22.61
CA ILE A 7 -38.43 13.06 22.45
C ILE A 7 -39.03 12.72 23.81
N LYS A 8 -40.37 12.61 23.85
CA LYS A 8 -41.13 12.13 25.02
C LYS A 8 -40.98 10.60 25.10
N TYR A 9 -40.48 10.09 26.21
CA TYR A 9 -40.63 8.67 26.54
C TYR A 9 -41.90 8.52 27.38
N ASP A 10 -42.95 7.95 26.79
CA ASP A 10 -44.12 7.50 27.53
C ASP A 10 -43.73 6.27 28.37
N ASN A 11 -43.75 6.43 29.69
CA ASN A 11 -43.66 5.34 30.65
C ASN A 11 -45.10 4.97 31.07
N GLY A 12 -45.65 3.91 30.49
CA GLY A 12 -46.92 3.28 30.87
C GLY A 12 -46.75 1.77 31.07
N PRO A 13 -47.51 1.13 32.00
CA PRO A 13 -47.06 -0.06 32.71
C PRO A 13 -47.34 -1.39 32.00
N LEU A 14 -46.50 -2.35 32.39
CA LEU A 14 -46.45 -3.77 32.04
C LEU A 14 -47.80 -4.49 32.13
N SER A 15 -48.17 -5.18 31.05
CA SER A 15 -49.06 -6.34 31.10
C SER A 15 -48.76 -7.24 29.90
N GLY A 16 -48.07 -8.35 30.14
CA GLY A 16 -47.86 -9.37 29.13
C GLY A 16 -46.72 -10.30 29.50
N SER A 17 -47.06 -11.48 30.01
CA SER A 17 -46.17 -12.60 30.32
C SER A 17 -45.18 -12.93 29.20
N GLY A 18 -43.89 -13.09 29.52
CA GLY A 18 -42.95 -13.79 28.64
C GLY A 18 -41.47 -13.55 28.96
N ASN A 19 -40.82 -14.56 29.54
CA ASN A 19 -39.40 -14.97 29.42
C ASN A 19 -38.25 -13.95 29.53
N LEU A 20 -37.24 -14.35 30.30
CA LEU A 20 -35.98 -13.67 30.67
C LEU A 20 -35.01 -13.40 29.50
N THR A 21 -35.42 -12.67 28.45
CA THR A 21 -34.54 -12.32 27.31
C THR A 21 -34.62 -10.88 26.82
N ASP A 22 -35.28 -9.97 27.54
CA ASP A 22 -35.42 -8.56 27.11
C ASP A 22 -34.23 -7.67 27.53
N LEU A 23 -33.02 -8.03 27.07
CA LEU A 23 -32.01 -7.03 26.75
C LEU A 23 -31.96 -6.87 25.23
N PRO A 24 -31.84 -5.64 24.69
CA PRO A 24 -31.70 -5.43 23.26
C PRO A 24 -30.37 -6.02 22.79
N ALA A 25 -30.38 -7.28 22.37
CA ALA A 25 -29.23 -7.99 21.80
C ALA A 25 -28.82 -7.47 20.41
N ASN A 26 -29.30 -6.29 20.01
CA ASN A 26 -29.07 -5.67 18.71
C ASN A 26 -28.18 -4.43 18.78
N CYS A 27 -27.23 -4.40 19.72
CA CYS A 27 -26.26 -3.31 19.78
C CYS A 27 -25.02 -3.55 18.89
N PHE A 28 -24.98 -4.62 18.08
CA PHE A 28 -23.85 -4.89 17.18
C PHE A 28 -24.30 -5.50 15.84
N PRO A 29 -23.98 -4.88 14.69
CA PRO A 29 -24.39 -5.32 13.36
C PRO A 29 -23.45 -6.43 12.84
N VAL A 30 -23.20 -7.47 13.62
CA VAL A 30 -22.30 -8.57 13.22
C VAL A 30 -22.92 -9.93 13.53
N ARG A 31 -24.22 -10.10 13.28
CA ARG A 31 -24.89 -11.41 13.35
C ARG A 31 -25.87 -11.60 12.19
N ASN A 32 -25.32 -11.71 10.98
CA ASN A 32 -25.94 -12.48 9.89
C ASN A 32 -24.95 -12.80 8.76
N LEU A 33 -23.73 -13.22 9.11
CA LEU A 33 -22.69 -13.60 8.15
C LEU A 33 -22.97 -14.88 7.35
N LEU A 34 -24.12 -15.53 7.53
CA LEU A 34 -24.45 -16.81 6.87
C LEU A 34 -25.86 -16.86 6.26
N ARG A 35 -26.48 -15.72 5.92
CA ARG A 35 -27.67 -15.73 5.05
C ARG A 35 -27.29 -15.26 3.64
N SER A 36 -26.92 -16.23 2.81
CA SER A 36 -26.84 -16.06 1.35
C SER A 36 -28.23 -15.70 0.83
N SER A 37 -28.42 -14.43 0.50
CA SER A 37 -29.48 -13.95 -0.38
C SER A 37 -28.80 -12.97 -1.32
N SER A 38 -28.90 -13.22 -2.63
CA SER A 38 -28.27 -12.42 -3.71
C SER A 38 -28.62 -10.93 -3.72
N SER A 39 -29.49 -10.47 -2.82
CA SER A 39 -29.85 -9.06 -2.62
C SER A 39 -28.88 -8.31 -1.70
N ASN A 40 -28.00 -9.00 -0.96
CA ASN A 40 -27.19 -8.40 0.11
C ASN A 40 -25.85 -7.78 -0.34
N GLN A 41 -25.53 -7.79 -1.63
CA GLN A 41 -24.26 -7.25 -2.18
C GLN A 41 -24.43 -5.89 -2.90
N GLN A 42 -25.64 -5.33 -2.92
CA GLN A 42 -25.93 -4.08 -3.63
C GLN A 42 -25.18 -2.88 -3.06
N TRP A 43 -24.93 -2.83 -1.75
CA TRP A 43 -24.16 -1.76 -1.13
C TRP A 43 -22.67 -1.81 -1.49
N VAL A 44 -22.10 -3.01 -1.69
CA VAL A 44 -20.70 -3.19 -2.13
C VAL A 44 -20.53 -2.66 -3.55
N VAL A 45 -21.50 -2.94 -4.42
CA VAL A 45 -21.53 -2.42 -5.80
C VAL A 45 -21.72 -0.91 -5.79
N ALA A 46 -22.68 -0.39 -5.01
CA ALA A 46 -22.91 1.05 -4.90
C ALA A 46 -21.69 1.81 -4.35
N LEU A 47 -20.99 1.26 -3.36
CA LEU A 47 -19.76 1.84 -2.82
C LEU A 47 -18.65 1.84 -3.88
N ARG A 48 -18.45 0.71 -4.57
CA ARG A 48 -17.47 0.60 -5.67
C ARG A 48 -17.76 1.60 -6.79
N ASP A 49 -19.02 1.73 -7.19
CA ASP A 49 -19.48 2.72 -8.17
C ASP A 49 -19.21 4.15 -7.70
N THR A 50 -19.42 4.43 -6.42
CA THR A 50 -19.21 5.76 -5.84
C THR A 50 -17.73 6.14 -5.84
N GLU A 51 -16.85 5.21 -5.44
CA GLU A 51 -15.40 5.39 -5.48
C GLU A 51 -14.88 5.53 -6.92
N GLN A 52 -15.39 4.73 -7.86
CA GLN A 52 -15.04 4.85 -9.28
C GLN A 52 -15.47 6.20 -9.88
N ARG A 53 -16.66 6.71 -9.55
CA ARG A 53 -17.11 8.04 -10.02
C ARG A 53 -16.31 9.18 -9.41
N ARG A 54 -15.92 9.08 -8.13
CA ARG A 54 -15.03 10.07 -7.50
C ARG A 54 -13.68 10.12 -8.19
N PHE A 55 -13.08 8.97 -8.44
CA PHE A 55 -11.81 8.87 -9.14
C PHE A 55 -11.91 9.40 -10.58
N ALA A 56 -12.97 9.03 -11.31
CA ALA A 56 -13.22 9.54 -12.67
C ALA A 56 -13.43 11.06 -12.71
N ALA A 57 -14.15 11.64 -11.73
CA ALA A 57 -14.33 13.07 -11.62
C ALA A 57 -13.00 13.80 -11.39
N ILE A 58 -12.11 13.25 -10.55
CA ILE A 58 -10.76 13.79 -10.32
C ILE A 58 -9.97 13.80 -11.63
N LEU A 59 -9.94 12.68 -12.36
CA LEU A 59 -9.29 12.61 -13.68
C LEU A 59 -9.89 13.59 -14.69
N THR A 60 -11.19 13.84 -14.63
CA THR A 60 -11.88 14.77 -15.54
C THR A 60 -11.57 16.23 -15.19
N THR A 61 -11.47 16.58 -13.90
CA THR A 61 -11.08 17.93 -13.46
C THR A 61 -9.62 18.27 -13.77
N LEU A 62 -8.75 17.25 -13.86
CA LEU A 62 -7.37 17.40 -14.31
C LEU A 62 -7.24 17.54 -15.83
N SER A 63 -8.31 17.28 -16.59
CA SER A 63 -8.30 17.23 -18.05
C SER A 63 -9.19 18.29 -18.70
N THR A 64 -9.43 19.43 -18.06
CA THR A 64 -10.03 20.59 -18.74
C THR A 64 -9.13 21.01 -19.91
N PRO A 65 -9.55 20.84 -21.17
CA PRO A 65 -8.71 21.15 -22.32
C PRO A 65 -8.86 22.63 -22.65
N THR A 66 -7.79 23.39 -22.49
CA THR A 66 -7.68 24.70 -23.13
C THR A 66 -7.47 24.50 -24.64
N PRO A 67 -7.92 25.42 -25.52
CA PRO A 67 -7.81 25.26 -26.98
C PRO A 67 -6.38 25.31 -27.54
N PHE A 68 -5.36 25.07 -26.70
CA PHE A 68 -3.95 24.96 -27.08
C PHE A 68 -3.44 23.50 -27.11
N GLU A 69 -4.25 22.53 -26.70
CA GLU A 69 -3.79 21.16 -26.41
C GLU A 69 -4.11 20.10 -27.49
N THR A 70 -4.05 20.48 -28.78
CA THR A 70 -4.00 19.48 -29.86
C THR A 70 -2.60 18.91 -30.11
N GLU A 71 -1.59 19.29 -29.33
CA GLU A 71 -0.20 18.82 -29.51
C GLU A 71 0.28 17.81 -28.44
N ILE A 72 -0.42 17.66 -27.31
CA ILE A 72 0.01 16.75 -26.23
C ILE A 72 -0.53 15.33 -26.43
N ALA A 73 -1.69 15.18 -27.08
CA ALA A 73 -2.30 13.88 -27.39
C ALA A 73 -1.56 13.03 -28.44
N GLN A 74 -0.52 13.58 -29.11
CA GLN A 74 0.37 12.82 -29.99
C GLN A 74 1.71 12.42 -29.33
N ARG A 75 1.98 12.85 -28.10
CA ARG A 75 3.21 12.47 -27.38
C ARG A 75 3.06 11.19 -26.55
N GLU A 76 1.84 10.77 -26.25
CA GLU A 76 1.56 9.58 -25.43
C GLU A 76 1.59 8.25 -26.21
N THR A 77 1.68 8.28 -27.53
CA THR A 77 1.88 7.08 -28.36
C THR A 77 3.35 6.85 -28.77
N LYS A 78 4.30 7.66 -28.28
CA LYS A 78 5.73 7.55 -28.64
C LYS A 78 6.72 7.43 -27.48
N LYS A 79 6.28 7.18 -26.23
CA LYS A 79 7.20 6.84 -25.11
C LYS A 79 7.14 5.39 -24.64
N LYS A 80 6.57 4.48 -25.44
CA LYS A 80 6.79 3.02 -25.33
C LYS A 80 8.01 2.56 -26.13
N GLN A 81 9.11 3.30 -26.04
CA GLN A 81 10.37 2.88 -26.61
C GLN A 81 11.51 3.09 -25.61
N ARG A 82 12.02 1.92 -25.21
CA ARG A 82 13.39 1.63 -24.77
C ARG A 82 13.67 1.78 -23.28
N TRP A 83 13.21 0.78 -22.53
CA TRP A 83 14.20 -0.11 -21.91
C TRP A 83 14.05 -1.50 -22.55
N SER A 84 14.70 -1.68 -23.69
CA SER A 84 15.05 -3.00 -24.23
C SER A 84 16.51 -3.25 -23.90
N GLY A 85 16.89 -3.00 -22.65
CA GLY A 85 18.02 -3.68 -22.06
C GLY A 85 17.51 -5.06 -21.70
N LYS A 86 17.85 -6.07 -22.50
CA LYS A 86 17.85 -7.45 -22.00
C LYS A 86 18.98 -7.55 -20.98
N GLU A 87 18.83 -6.87 -19.84
CA GLU A 87 19.67 -7.16 -18.69
C GLU A 87 19.36 -8.59 -18.31
N LYS A 88 20.42 -9.40 -18.18
CA LYS A 88 20.31 -10.69 -17.53
C LYS A 88 19.69 -10.40 -16.17
N ILE A 89 18.46 -10.87 -15.96
CA ILE A 89 17.90 -10.93 -14.62
C ILE A 89 18.83 -11.87 -13.86
N VAL A 90 19.73 -11.29 -13.08
CA VAL A 90 20.53 -12.06 -12.14
C VAL A 90 19.54 -12.44 -11.05
N GLU A 91 19.11 -13.69 -11.07
CA GLU A 91 18.26 -14.25 -10.03
C GLU A 91 18.97 -14.01 -8.69
N HIS A 92 18.21 -13.57 -7.67
CA HIS A 92 18.73 -13.35 -6.30
C HIS A 92 19.69 -12.16 -6.10
N LEU A 93 19.73 -11.19 -7.02
CA LEU A 93 20.51 -9.95 -6.88
C LEU A 93 19.65 -8.80 -6.34
N LEU A 94 20.14 -8.13 -5.28
CA LEU A 94 19.60 -6.85 -4.82
C LEU A 94 20.32 -5.70 -5.54
N ASP A 95 19.71 -5.19 -6.62
CA ASP A 95 20.16 -4.01 -7.37
C ASP A 95 19.12 -2.88 -7.34
N GLY A 96 19.47 -1.74 -7.93
CA GLY A 96 18.56 -0.58 -7.97
C GLY A 96 17.28 -0.87 -8.74
N PHE A 97 17.37 -1.61 -9.84
CA PHE A 97 16.20 -1.96 -10.67
C PHE A 97 15.23 -2.87 -9.94
N PHE A 98 15.74 -3.85 -9.20
CA PHE A 98 14.97 -4.74 -8.35
C PHE A 98 14.19 -3.93 -7.32
N ILE A 99 14.85 -3.01 -6.61
CA ILE A 99 14.19 -2.17 -5.60
C ILE A 99 13.08 -1.33 -6.25
N MET A 100 13.37 -0.68 -7.38
CA MET A 100 12.38 0.13 -8.10
C MET A 100 11.18 -0.70 -8.57
N HIS A 101 11.43 -1.90 -9.10
CA HIS A 101 10.38 -2.81 -9.55
C HIS A 101 9.55 -3.37 -8.39
N HIS A 102 10.22 -3.78 -7.31
CA HIS A 102 9.59 -4.35 -6.12
C HIS A 102 8.71 -3.32 -5.41
N CYS A 103 9.17 -2.08 -5.30
CA CYS A 103 8.41 -0.99 -4.69
C CYS A 103 7.44 -0.29 -5.66
N ALA A 104 7.43 -0.66 -6.94
CA ALA A 104 6.62 -0.04 -8.00
C ALA A 104 6.79 1.50 -8.05
N ILE A 105 8.04 1.96 -8.01
CA ILE A 105 8.42 3.38 -7.99
C ILE A 105 9.29 3.75 -9.19
N GLU A 106 9.06 4.95 -9.72
CA GLU A 106 9.80 5.48 -10.89
C GLU A 106 11.04 6.28 -10.51
N ASP A 107 11.09 6.82 -9.28
CA ASP A 107 12.21 7.62 -8.77
C ASP A 107 12.73 6.96 -7.48
N PRO A 108 14.03 6.59 -7.41
CA PRO A 108 14.64 5.95 -6.24
C PRO A 108 14.57 6.84 -4.98
N SER A 109 14.47 8.16 -5.14
CA SER A 109 14.34 9.11 -4.03
C SER A 109 13.04 8.92 -3.23
N ASN A 110 12.03 8.25 -3.80
CA ASN A 110 10.74 8.04 -3.14
C ASN A 110 10.74 6.86 -2.15
N VAL A 111 11.82 6.06 -2.10
CA VAL A 111 11.90 4.93 -1.17
C VAL A 111 12.37 5.43 0.19
N VAL A 112 11.53 5.23 1.21
CA VAL A 112 11.86 5.56 2.61
C VAL A 112 12.06 4.29 3.45
N ILE A 113 11.22 3.28 3.21
CA ILE A 113 11.26 1.99 3.88
C ILE A 113 11.34 0.93 2.79
N LEU A 114 12.38 0.11 2.85
CA LEU A 114 12.57 -1.01 1.95
C LEU A 114 12.29 -2.32 2.69
N ASN A 115 11.32 -3.09 2.21
CA ASN A 115 11.06 -4.44 2.69
C ASN A 115 11.39 -5.43 1.59
N VAL A 116 12.37 -6.30 1.83
CA VAL A 116 12.84 -7.34 0.91
C VAL A 116 12.96 -8.68 1.63
N ASN A 117 12.13 -8.90 2.64
CA ASN A 117 12.13 -10.10 3.46
C ASN A 117 11.74 -11.35 2.64
N GLY A 118 12.51 -12.44 2.78
CA GLY A 118 12.16 -13.76 2.25
C GLY A 118 12.17 -13.82 0.72
N LEU A 119 13.03 -13.04 0.06
CA LEU A 119 13.16 -12.97 -1.40
C LEU A 119 14.35 -13.80 -1.92
N ASP A 120 14.93 -14.64 -1.06
CA ASP A 120 16.09 -15.49 -1.34
C ASP A 120 17.27 -14.72 -1.95
N LEU A 121 17.47 -13.46 -1.55
CA LEU A 121 18.52 -12.61 -2.11
C LEU A 121 19.91 -13.02 -1.59
N GLN A 122 20.91 -13.05 -2.46
CA GLN A 122 22.26 -13.53 -2.16
C GLN A 122 23.34 -12.48 -2.45
N GLU A 123 23.15 -11.70 -3.51
CA GLU A 123 24.13 -10.73 -3.97
C GLU A 123 23.61 -9.30 -3.83
N ILE A 124 24.54 -8.36 -3.74
CA ILE A 124 24.27 -6.93 -3.62
C ILE A 124 25.05 -6.17 -4.69
N LYS A 125 24.37 -5.26 -5.37
CA LYS A 125 25.01 -4.26 -6.25
C LYS A 125 25.00 -2.89 -5.57
N GLU A 126 26.00 -2.65 -4.72
CA GLU A 126 26.06 -1.47 -3.85
C GLU A 126 26.16 -0.14 -4.61
N GLU A 127 26.66 -0.14 -5.84
CA GLU A 127 26.80 1.05 -6.70
C GLU A 127 25.47 1.80 -6.90
N ASP A 128 24.37 1.05 -7.02
CA ASP A 128 23.04 1.62 -7.29
C ASP A 128 22.41 2.21 -6.01
N PHE A 129 22.90 1.85 -4.82
CA PHE A 129 22.32 2.25 -3.53
C PHE A 129 22.51 3.73 -3.21
N LEU A 130 23.50 4.37 -3.83
CA LEU A 130 23.72 5.82 -3.74
C LEU A 130 22.58 6.63 -4.34
N LEU A 131 21.74 6.04 -5.18
CA LEU A 131 20.58 6.71 -5.79
C LEU A 131 19.39 6.81 -4.82
N PHE A 132 19.42 6.05 -3.72
CA PHE A 132 18.33 5.93 -2.77
C PHE A 132 18.57 6.85 -1.56
N ASP A 133 18.39 8.15 -1.78
CA ASP A 133 18.78 9.21 -0.83
C ASP A 133 17.99 9.20 0.49
N ASN A 134 16.76 8.68 0.48
CA ASN A 134 15.81 8.81 1.59
C ASN A 134 15.52 7.50 2.32
N VAL A 135 16.24 6.42 2.02
CA VAL A 135 16.01 5.11 2.67
C VAL A 135 16.49 5.18 4.12
N LEU A 136 15.53 5.18 5.06
CA LEU A 136 15.77 5.25 6.49
C LEU A 136 15.79 3.87 7.14
N ARG A 137 14.98 2.94 6.63
CA ARG A 137 14.81 1.59 7.19
C ARG A 137 14.83 0.53 6.11
N ILE A 138 15.58 -0.55 6.35
CA ILE A 138 15.63 -1.73 5.50
C ILE A 138 15.29 -2.97 6.35
N ASP A 139 14.28 -3.72 5.92
CA ASP A 139 13.97 -5.06 6.40
C ASP A 139 14.38 -6.06 5.32
N ALA A 140 15.49 -6.76 5.56
CA ALA A 140 16.07 -7.73 4.64
C ALA A 140 16.20 -9.12 5.29
N ASN A 141 15.26 -9.44 6.18
CA ASN A 141 15.21 -10.71 6.90
C ASN A 141 15.07 -11.92 5.97
N GLU A 142 15.50 -13.08 6.46
CA GLU A 142 15.33 -14.36 5.75
C GLU A 142 15.93 -14.37 4.33
N ASN A 143 17.11 -13.77 4.17
CA ASN A 143 17.87 -13.80 2.93
C ASN A 143 19.27 -14.41 3.16
N GLN A 144 20.20 -14.21 2.24
CA GLN A 144 21.61 -14.64 2.32
C GLN A 144 22.54 -13.46 1.98
N LEU A 145 22.08 -12.23 2.30
CA LEU A 145 22.73 -10.99 1.92
C LEU A 145 23.94 -10.68 2.82
N PRO A 146 25.05 -10.20 2.23
CA PRO A 146 26.21 -9.77 3.01
C PRO A 146 25.99 -8.41 3.66
N PHE A 147 26.63 -8.17 4.81
CA PHE A 147 26.50 -6.91 5.54
C PHE A 147 27.11 -5.68 4.84
N HIS A 148 28.19 -5.85 4.05
CA HIS A 148 29.06 -4.74 3.65
C HIS A 148 28.42 -3.73 2.67
N GLY A 149 27.39 -4.12 1.91
CA GLY A 149 26.79 -3.27 0.88
C GLY A 149 25.79 -2.23 1.41
N PHE A 150 25.22 -2.45 2.59
CA PHE A 150 24.19 -1.55 3.15
C PHE A 150 24.73 -0.22 3.67
N LYS A 151 26.05 -0.09 3.84
CA LYS A 151 26.69 1.18 4.23
C LYS A 151 26.53 2.29 3.17
N THR A 152 26.21 1.90 1.94
CA THR A 152 26.16 2.81 0.80
C THR A 152 24.88 3.64 0.77
N PHE A 153 23.85 3.24 1.54
CA PHE A 153 22.66 4.05 1.75
C PHE A 153 22.99 5.27 2.63
N PRO A 154 22.81 6.51 2.14
CA PRO A 154 23.29 7.71 2.83
C PRO A 154 22.53 8.04 4.12
N GLN A 155 21.24 7.70 4.21
CA GLN A 155 20.39 8.02 5.36
C GLN A 155 19.92 6.78 6.15
N LEU A 156 20.54 5.62 5.95
CA LEU A 156 20.11 4.39 6.61
C LEU A 156 20.31 4.47 8.13
N THR A 157 19.21 4.32 8.86
CA THR A 157 19.18 4.37 10.33
C THR A 157 18.85 3.04 10.98
N GLN A 158 18.08 2.19 10.28
CA GLN A 158 17.61 0.91 10.79
C GLN A 158 17.80 -0.17 9.72
N LEU A 159 18.51 -1.24 10.07
CA LEU A 159 18.79 -2.37 9.18
C LEU A 159 18.50 -3.66 9.93
N ASP A 160 17.58 -4.47 9.40
CA ASP A 160 17.33 -5.82 9.87
C ASP A 160 17.84 -6.85 8.86
N LEU A 161 18.73 -7.72 9.33
CA LEU A 161 19.39 -8.78 8.57
C LEU A 161 19.27 -10.13 9.30
N SER A 162 18.22 -10.31 10.08
CA SER A 162 17.96 -11.56 10.77
C SER A 162 17.91 -12.72 9.76
N PHE A 163 18.42 -13.88 10.16
CA PHE A 163 18.49 -15.09 9.33
C PHE A 163 19.34 -15.00 8.05
N ASN A 164 20.24 -14.01 7.89
CA ASN A 164 21.11 -13.86 6.71
C ASN A 164 22.41 -14.68 6.71
N GLN A 165 22.57 -15.64 7.63
CA GLN A 165 23.78 -16.47 7.78
C GLN A 165 25.10 -15.67 7.87
N ILE A 166 25.06 -14.46 8.42
CA ILE A 166 26.24 -13.58 8.53
C ILE A 166 27.23 -14.20 9.51
N LYS A 167 28.39 -14.63 9.00
CA LYS A 167 29.46 -15.27 9.80
C LYS A 167 30.58 -14.31 10.20
N ASN A 168 30.83 -13.29 9.39
CA ASN A 168 31.95 -12.36 9.56
C ASN A 168 31.48 -10.93 9.31
N ILE A 169 31.78 -10.04 10.26
CA ILE A 169 31.51 -8.60 10.13
C ILE A 169 32.85 -7.89 10.24
N LYS A 170 33.18 -7.11 9.21
CA LYS A 170 34.35 -6.22 9.23
C LYS A 170 33.87 -4.83 9.63
N LEU A 171 34.27 -4.39 10.82
CA LEU A 171 34.02 -3.04 11.29
C LEU A 171 35.27 -2.21 10.96
N ASN A 172 35.14 -1.21 10.09
CA ASN A 172 36.13 -0.15 10.00
C ASN A 172 35.74 0.91 11.03
N VAL A 173 36.52 0.97 12.10
CA VAL A 173 36.44 2.03 13.13
C VAL A 173 37.28 3.21 12.68
#